data_AF-A0AAF0JPX9-F1
#
_entry.id   AF-A0AAF0JPX9-F1
#
_cell.length_a   1.000
_cell.length_b   1.000
_cell.length_c   1.000
_cell.angle_alpha   90.00
_cell.angle_beta   90.00
_cell.angle_gamma   90.00
#
_symmetry.space_group_name_H-M   'P 1'
#
loop_
_entity.id
_entity.type
_entity.pdbx_description
1 polymer ?
#
loop_
_entity_poly.entity_id
_entity_poly.type
_entity_poly.pdbx_seq_one_letter_code
_entity_poly.pdbx_strand_id
1 'polypeptide(L)'
;MLACEKLLLKLLIISKLMSSRETSFRELGWDTGLDYATVVKLIKELSKNYVLRIDGEKVYWDPADNPSTLKPWGWRLVHAPFLGSTQDAARKYGPWSIIVAEYLIQAKGRHGKTWKTGFGGLWFTVSMSLPPEQAMLLPIATPVIIARTLNNLYKINAKIKWPNDIVVNGKKIAGILIEAEAFPSNFIIYVGIGINVNNDVTLKEAISLKKIVGLKPRNRVFASVIGWFSRLKKIIEDKEELLKTYLENLDTLGRKVIVETVAGEVEGIAEDVTENGSIVIKTSSGVKIFDPMTVLRLRYKEQEETMG
;
A
#
# COMPACT_ATOMS: atom_id res chain seq x y z
N MET A 1 -21.99 -2.26 -22.79
CA MET A 1 -21.41 -2.96 -21.64
C MET A 1 -21.39 -2.01 -20.46
N LEU A 2 -22.11 -2.36 -19.40
CA LEU A 2 -22.15 -1.62 -18.14
C LEU A 2 -20.78 -1.65 -17.46
N ALA A 3 -20.49 -0.68 -16.59
CA ALA A 3 -19.21 -0.60 -15.90
C ALA A 3 -18.92 -1.83 -15.01
N CYS A 4 -19.96 -2.38 -14.37
CA CYS A 4 -19.86 -3.58 -13.52
C CYS A 4 -19.53 -4.84 -14.33
N GLU A 5 -20.21 -5.06 -15.46
CA GLU A 5 -19.92 -6.17 -16.38
C GLU A 5 -18.47 -6.13 -16.86
N LYS A 6 -18.01 -4.93 -17.24
CA LYS A 6 -16.63 -4.71 -17.68
C LYS A 6 -15.60 -5.04 -16.61
N LEU A 7 -15.90 -4.70 -15.35
CA LEU A 7 -15.05 -5.04 -14.20
C LEU A 7 -14.95 -6.56 -14.02
N LEU A 8 -16.09 -7.26 -14.02
CA LEU A 8 -16.14 -8.72 -13.87
C LEU A 8 -15.38 -9.43 -14.99
N LEU A 9 -15.56 -9.00 -16.24
CA LEU A 9 -14.86 -9.59 -17.38
C LEU A 9 -13.33 -9.38 -17.30
N LYS A 10 -12.87 -8.21 -16.86
CA LYS A 10 -11.45 -7.97 -16.59
C LYS A 10 -10.90 -8.88 -15.50
N LEU A 11 -11.66 -9.09 -14.42
CA LEU A 11 -11.28 -10.00 -13.35
C LEU A 11 -11.19 -11.45 -13.81
N LEU A 12 -12.09 -11.89 -14.70
CA LEU A 12 -12.02 -13.24 -15.30
C LEU A 12 -10.75 -13.41 -16.14
N ILE A 13 -10.42 -12.43 -16.99
CA ILE A 13 -9.19 -12.45 -17.80
C ILE A 13 -7.94 -12.51 -16.89
N ILE A 14 -7.89 -11.68 -15.85
CA ILE A 14 -6.79 -11.69 -14.89
C ILE A 14 -6.71 -13.01 -14.13
N SER A 15 -7.84 -13.58 -13.70
CA SER A 15 -7.89 -14.89 -13.03
C SER A 15 -7.31 -16.01 -13.91
N LYS A 16 -7.62 -15.98 -15.22
CA LYS A 16 -7.03 -16.91 -16.21
C LYS A 16 -5.52 -16.72 -16.31
N LEU A 17 -5.07 -15.48 -16.56
CA LEU A 17 -3.64 -15.17 -16.68
C LEU A 17 -2.86 -15.48 -15.39
N MET A 18 -3.49 -15.36 -14.23
CA MET A 18 -2.90 -15.68 -12.94
C MET A 18 -2.58 -17.19 -12.81
N SER A 19 -3.44 -18.06 -13.32
CA SER A 19 -3.29 -19.52 -13.20
C SER A 19 -2.40 -20.12 -14.29
N SER A 20 -2.50 -19.66 -15.53
CA SER A 20 -1.79 -20.23 -16.67
C SER A 20 -0.58 -19.41 -17.15
N ARG A 21 -0.41 -18.17 -16.69
CA ARG A 21 0.59 -17.17 -17.15
C ARG A 21 0.43 -16.70 -18.59
N GLU A 22 -0.18 -17.51 -19.44
CA GLU A 22 -0.56 -17.18 -20.81
C GLU A 22 -1.98 -17.65 -21.12
N THR A 23 -2.62 -17.03 -22.10
CA THR A 23 -3.88 -17.49 -22.71
C THR A 23 -3.98 -16.92 -24.13
N SER A 24 -5.01 -17.28 -24.89
CA SER A 24 -5.28 -16.69 -26.21
C SER A 24 -6.58 -15.89 -26.24
N PHE A 25 -6.69 -14.98 -27.22
CA PHE A 25 -7.94 -14.26 -27.47
C PHE A 25 -9.11 -15.22 -27.74
N ARG A 26 -8.85 -16.34 -28.43
CA ARG A 26 -9.86 -17.37 -28.73
C ARG A 26 -10.34 -18.08 -27.47
N GLU A 27 -9.41 -18.52 -26.61
CA GLU A 27 -9.74 -19.14 -25.32
C GLU A 27 -10.55 -18.18 -24.45
N LEU A 28 -10.12 -16.92 -24.34
CA LEU A 28 -10.84 -15.92 -23.57
C LEU A 28 -12.23 -15.64 -24.15
N GLY A 29 -12.38 -15.59 -25.47
CA GLY A 29 -13.69 -15.46 -26.13
C GLY A 29 -14.62 -16.63 -25.80
N TRP A 30 -14.11 -17.86 -25.84
CA TRP A 30 -14.86 -19.06 -25.46
C TRP A 30 -15.27 -19.04 -23.98
N ASP A 31 -14.31 -18.77 -23.08
CA ASP A 31 -14.52 -18.79 -21.62
C ASP A 31 -15.48 -17.68 -21.15
N THR A 32 -15.51 -16.55 -21.85
CA THR A 32 -16.31 -15.38 -21.46
C THR A 32 -17.59 -15.20 -22.29
N GLY A 33 -17.74 -15.94 -23.40
CA GLY A 33 -18.80 -15.74 -24.39
C GLY A 33 -18.69 -14.42 -25.17
N LEU A 34 -17.54 -13.75 -25.11
CA LEU A 34 -17.31 -12.47 -25.78
C LEU A 34 -16.82 -12.63 -27.21
N ASP A 35 -17.21 -11.71 -28.08
CA ASP A 35 -16.62 -11.60 -29.40
C ASP A 35 -15.13 -11.20 -29.33
N TYR A 36 -14.40 -11.53 -30.39
CA TYR A 36 -12.96 -11.28 -30.50
C TYR A 36 -12.58 -9.80 -30.29
N ALA A 37 -13.35 -8.87 -30.87
CA ALA A 37 -13.05 -7.44 -30.79
C ALA A 37 -13.18 -6.91 -29.35
N THR A 38 -14.16 -7.41 -28.61
CA THR A 38 -14.40 -7.09 -27.21
C THR A 38 -13.27 -7.65 -26.32
N VAL A 39 -12.84 -8.89 -26.55
CA VAL A 39 -11.68 -9.49 -25.84
C VAL A 39 -10.41 -8.66 -26.05
N VAL A 40 -10.09 -8.34 -27.31
CA VAL A 40 -8.92 -7.52 -27.65
C VAL A 40 -8.99 -6.15 -26.98
N LYS A 41 -10.17 -5.52 -26.95
CA LYS A 41 -10.37 -4.23 -26.28
C LYS A 41 -10.10 -4.32 -24.78
N LEU A 42 -10.63 -5.33 -24.09
CA LEU A 42 -10.42 -5.51 -22.65
C LEU A 42 -8.95 -5.74 -22.30
N ILE A 43 -8.24 -6.51 -23.11
CA ILE A 43 -6.80 -6.80 -22.91
C ILE A 43 -5.96 -5.56 -23.17
N LYS A 44 -6.27 -4.80 -24.23
CA LYS A 44 -5.62 -3.49 -24.48
C LYS A 44 -5.82 -2.54 -23.29
N GLU A 45 -7.00 -2.54 -22.67
CA GLU A 45 -7.21 -1.74 -21.47
C GLU A 45 -6.42 -2.25 -20.26
N LEU A 46 -6.37 -3.56 -20.02
CA LEU A 46 -5.56 -4.15 -18.94
C LEU A 46 -4.06 -3.87 -19.14
N SER A 47 -3.57 -3.89 -20.38
CA SER A 47 -2.16 -3.61 -20.72
C SER A 47 -1.71 -2.18 -20.37
N LYS A 48 -2.63 -1.27 -20.05
CA LYS A 48 -2.30 0.08 -19.54
C LYS A 48 -1.85 0.08 -18.08
N ASN A 49 -2.12 -1.00 -17.34
CA ASN A 49 -1.86 -1.13 -15.91
C ASN A 49 -1.05 -2.39 -15.57
N TYR A 50 -1.00 -3.37 -16.48
CA TYR A 50 -0.25 -4.62 -16.34
C TYR A 50 0.82 -4.74 -17.42
N VAL A 51 1.93 -5.39 -17.08
CA VAL A 51 2.97 -5.72 -18.08
C VAL A 51 2.54 -6.98 -18.82
N LEU A 52 1.76 -6.79 -19.88
CA LEU A 52 1.27 -7.86 -20.75
C LEU A 52 2.04 -7.84 -22.08
N ARG A 53 2.51 -9.01 -22.52
CA ARG A 53 3.09 -9.21 -23.86
C ARG A 53 2.04 -9.88 -24.73
N ILE A 54 1.80 -9.32 -25.92
CA ILE A 54 0.89 -9.89 -26.92
C ILE A 54 1.72 -10.37 -28.09
N ASP A 55 1.50 -11.60 -28.53
CA ASP A 55 2.23 -12.26 -29.60
C ASP A 55 1.25 -13.07 -30.46
N GLY A 56 0.88 -12.53 -31.62
CA GLY A 56 -0.26 -13.02 -32.39
C GLY A 56 -1.56 -12.99 -31.57
N GLU A 57 -2.21 -14.15 -31.43
CA GLU A 57 -3.41 -14.31 -30.62
C GLU A 57 -3.13 -14.62 -29.15
N LYS A 58 -1.86 -14.79 -28.76
CA LYS A 58 -1.47 -15.14 -27.39
C LYS A 58 -1.18 -13.89 -26.56
N VAL A 59 -1.49 -13.99 -25.28
CA VAL A 59 -1.31 -12.95 -24.26
C VAL A 59 -0.59 -13.57 -23.09
N TYR A 60 0.51 -12.95 -22.68
CA TYR A 60 1.38 -13.39 -21.61
C TYR A 60 1.41 -12.32 -20.53
N TRP A 61 1.31 -12.73 -19.27
CA TRP A 61 1.57 -11.85 -18.15
C TRP A 61 3.03 -11.98 -17.72
N ASP A 62 3.78 -10.88 -17.79
CA ASP A 62 5.19 -10.84 -17.40
C ASP A 62 5.37 -11.37 -15.95
N PRO A 63 6.22 -12.40 -15.74
CA PRO A 63 6.49 -12.93 -14.41
C PRO A 63 7.00 -11.90 -13.40
N ALA A 64 7.68 -10.84 -13.83
CA ALA A 64 8.15 -9.75 -12.98
C ALA A 64 7.02 -8.79 -12.55
N ASP A 65 5.81 -8.93 -13.10
CA ASP A 65 4.64 -8.13 -12.76
C ASP A 65 3.53 -8.92 -12.04
N ASN A 66 3.53 -10.24 -12.19
CA ASN A 66 2.52 -11.14 -11.61
C ASN A 66 2.91 -11.59 -10.18
N PRO A 67 2.18 -11.17 -9.12
CA PRO A 67 2.51 -11.53 -7.73
C PRO A 67 2.61 -13.04 -7.48
N SER A 68 1.89 -13.90 -8.22
CA SER A 68 1.95 -15.36 -8.07
C SER A 68 3.34 -15.97 -8.31
N THR A 69 4.26 -15.24 -8.94
CA THR A 69 5.60 -15.75 -9.24
C THR A 69 6.57 -15.55 -8.09
N LEU A 70 6.21 -14.74 -7.09
CA LEU A 70 7.03 -14.53 -5.90
C LEU A 70 7.00 -15.77 -5.00
N LYS A 71 8.16 -16.17 -4.50
CA LYS A 71 8.31 -17.26 -3.52
C LYS A 71 8.93 -16.71 -2.23
N PRO A 72 8.12 -16.10 -1.34
CA PRO A 72 8.64 -15.53 -0.11
C PRO A 72 8.92 -16.64 0.91
N TRP A 73 10.20 -16.97 1.12
CA TRP A 73 10.63 -17.99 2.09
C TRP A 73 10.08 -17.70 3.50
N GLY A 74 9.46 -18.70 4.11
CA GLY A 74 8.87 -18.58 5.44
C GLY A 74 7.48 -17.92 5.48
N TRP A 75 6.93 -17.51 4.33
CA TRP A 75 5.61 -16.89 4.23
C TRP A 75 4.69 -17.68 3.30
N ARG A 76 3.42 -17.85 3.71
CA ARG A 76 2.37 -18.33 2.83
C ARG A 76 1.86 -17.17 1.96
N LEU A 77 2.22 -17.16 0.68
CA LEU A 77 1.65 -16.22 -0.28
C LEU A 77 0.29 -16.72 -0.78
N VAL A 78 -0.73 -15.87 -0.67
CA VAL A 78 -2.06 -16.06 -1.27
C VAL A 78 -2.30 -14.91 -2.25
N HIS A 79 -2.48 -15.26 -3.52
CA HIS A 79 -2.82 -14.30 -4.56
C HIS A 79 -4.24 -14.58 -5.08
N ALA A 80 -5.09 -13.55 -5.07
CA ALA A 80 -6.47 -13.63 -5.53
C ALA A 80 -6.78 -12.58 -6.61
N PRO A 81 -7.65 -12.88 -7.59
CA PRO A 81 -8.05 -11.88 -8.59
C PRO A 81 -8.85 -10.73 -7.95
N PHE A 82 -9.70 -11.03 -6.96
CA PHE A 82 -10.38 -10.02 -6.16
C PHE A 82 -10.69 -10.52 -4.75
N LEU A 83 -10.83 -9.59 -3.81
CA LEU A 83 -11.28 -9.86 -2.44
C LEU A 83 -12.17 -8.72 -1.93
N GLY A 84 -12.87 -8.94 -0.82
CA GLY A 84 -13.45 -7.84 -0.02
C GLY A 84 -12.34 -6.91 0.48
N SER A 85 -11.46 -7.46 1.31
CA SER A 85 -10.28 -6.81 1.87
C SER A 85 -9.18 -7.86 2.07
N THR A 86 -7.92 -7.50 1.81
CA THR A 86 -6.77 -8.35 2.16
C THR A 86 -6.63 -8.53 3.67
N GLN A 87 -7.08 -7.54 4.47
CA GLN A 87 -7.07 -7.59 5.94
C GLN A 87 -7.97 -8.70 6.48
N ASP A 88 -9.18 -8.81 5.95
CA ASP A 88 -10.16 -9.80 6.40
C ASP A 88 -9.79 -11.21 5.92
N ALA A 89 -9.20 -11.31 4.73
CA ALA A 89 -8.62 -12.57 4.27
C ALA A 89 -7.43 -12.99 5.14
N ALA A 90 -6.55 -12.07 5.54
CA ALA A 90 -5.38 -12.38 6.36
C ALA A 90 -5.75 -13.00 7.71
N ARG A 91 -6.84 -12.53 8.34
CA ARG A 91 -7.41 -13.14 9.56
C ARG A 91 -7.77 -14.61 9.40
N LYS A 92 -8.24 -15.02 8.22
CA LYS A 92 -8.61 -16.41 7.92
C LYS A 92 -7.40 -17.30 7.65
N TYR A 93 -6.34 -16.75 7.07
CA TYR A 93 -5.11 -17.51 6.75
C TYR A 93 -4.14 -17.61 7.93
N GLY A 94 -4.27 -16.74 8.94
CA GLY A 94 -3.42 -16.72 10.12
C GLY A 94 -2.08 -16.00 9.92
N PRO A 95 -1.21 -15.99 10.94
CA PRO A 95 0.09 -15.34 10.88
C PRO A 95 1.04 -16.03 9.89
N TRP A 96 2.10 -15.32 9.52
CA TRP A 96 3.10 -15.73 8.52
C TRP A 96 2.50 -15.93 7.13
N SER A 97 1.51 -15.12 6.79
CA SER A 97 0.85 -15.11 5.48
C SER A 97 0.94 -13.72 4.83
N ILE A 98 0.98 -13.71 3.50
CA ILE A 98 0.92 -12.51 2.68
C ILE A 98 -0.27 -12.68 1.76
N ILE A 99 -1.28 -11.82 1.91
CA ILE A 99 -2.46 -11.84 1.06
C ILE A 99 -2.34 -10.68 0.09
N VAL A 100 -2.35 -10.95 -1.21
CA VAL A 100 -2.36 -9.93 -2.27
C VAL A 100 -3.55 -10.15 -3.19
N ALA A 101 -4.17 -9.07 -3.64
CA ALA A 101 -5.25 -9.16 -4.62
C ALA A 101 -5.13 -8.10 -5.71
N GLU A 102 -5.64 -8.41 -6.89
CA GLU A 102 -5.63 -7.49 -8.03
C GLU A 102 -6.69 -6.39 -7.94
N TYR A 103 -7.79 -6.67 -7.23
CA TYR A 103 -8.87 -5.72 -6.97
C TYR A 103 -9.51 -5.94 -5.60
N LEU A 104 -9.90 -4.86 -4.91
CA LEU A 104 -10.62 -4.94 -3.64
C LEU A 104 -11.94 -4.18 -3.70
N ILE A 105 -13.04 -4.85 -3.34
CA ILE A 105 -14.39 -4.25 -3.37
C ILE A 105 -14.74 -3.49 -2.07
N GLN A 106 -14.05 -3.79 -0.96
CA GLN A 106 -14.29 -3.22 0.37
C GLN A 106 -12.95 -2.90 1.06
N ALA A 107 -12.01 -2.29 0.32
CA ALA A 107 -10.70 -1.96 0.88
C ALA A 107 -10.81 -0.97 2.03
N LYS A 108 -10.09 -1.28 3.11
CA LYS A 108 -10.13 -0.53 4.36
C LYS A 108 -8.99 0.45 4.45
N GLY A 109 -9.30 1.65 4.89
CA GLY A 109 -8.37 2.62 5.46
C GLY A 109 -8.63 2.77 6.95
N ARG A 110 -7.92 3.70 7.57
CA ARG A 110 -8.08 3.96 9.01
C ARG A 110 -9.43 4.58 9.34
N HIS A 111 -9.92 4.27 10.54
CA HIS A 111 -11.10 4.92 11.13
C HIS A 111 -12.33 4.90 10.19
N GLY A 112 -12.58 3.74 9.59
CA GLY A 112 -13.72 3.51 8.70
C GLY A 112 -13.60 4.13 7.30
N LYS A 113 -12.50 4.84 6.99
CA LYS A 113 -12.28 5.37 5.63
C LYS A 113 -12.08 4.23 4.63
N THR A 114 -12.48 4.44 3.38
CA THR A 114 -12.28 3.47 2.30
C THR A 114 -11.02 3.80 1.52
N TRP A 115 -10.24 2.77 1.16
CA TRP A 115 -9.15 2.92 0.19
C TRP A 115 -9.67 2.67 -1.23
N LYS A 116 -9.43 3.60 -2.17
CA LYS A 116 -9.81 3.39 -3.57
C LYS A 116 -8.79 2.47 -4.25
N THR A 117 -9.23 1.31 -4.71
CA THR A 117 -8.39 0.39 -5.50
C THR A 117 -8.65 0.50 -6.99
N GLY A 118 -7.69 0.03 -7.77
CA GLY A 118 -7.77 -0.10 -9.21
C GLY A 118 -6.76 -1.14 -9.70
N PHE A 119 -7.00 -1.65 -10.90
CA PHE A 119 -6.09 -2.59 -11.57
C PHE A 119 -4.66 -2.04 -11.65
N GLY A 120 -3.66 -2.89 -11.40
CA GLY A 120 -2.23 -2.54 -11.45
C GLY A 120 -1.68 -1.81 -10.23
N GLY A 121 -2.43 -1.63 -9.14
CA GLY A 121 -1.81 -1.27 -7.86
C GLY A 121 -1.24 -2.49 -7.12
N LEU A 122 -0.62 -2.27 -5.97
CA LEU A 122 -0.24 -3.33 -5.05
C LEU A 122 -1.06 -3.21 -3.78
N TRP A 123 -1.98 -4.15 -3.59
CA TRP A 123 -2.92 -4.21 -2.47
C TRP A 123 -2.66 -5.49 -1.71
N PHE A 124 -2.00 -5.42 -0.56
CA PHE A 124 -1.65 -6.62 0.18
C PHE A 124 -1.63 -6.41 1.68
N THR A 125 -1.75 -7.51 2.41
CA THR A 125 -1.62 -7.54 3.87
C THR A 125 -0.56 -8.55 4.25
N VAL A 126 0.37 -8.14 5.11
CA VAL A 126 1.34 -9.03 5.76
C VAL A 126 0.80 -9.36 7.15
N SER A 127 0.59 -10.64 7.44
CA SER A 127 0.09 -11.15 8.71
C SER A 127 1.22 -11.83 9.47
N MET A 128 1.47 -11.47 10.73
CA MET A 128 2.59 -12.01 11.50
C MET A 128 2.25 -12.09 13.00
N SER A 129 2.97 -12.93 13.74
CA SER A 129 2.88 -12.98 15.20
C SER A 129 4.12 -12.35 15.81
N LEU A 130 3.95 -11.31 16.62
CA LEU A 130 5.04 -10.55 17.24
C LEU A 130 4.80 -10.33 18.73
N PRO A 131 5.86 -10.25 19.56
CA PRO A 131 5.76 -9.69 20.90
C PRO A 131 5.26 -8.25 20.87
N PRO A 132 4.54 -7.77 21.92
CA PRO A 132 4.00 -6.41 21.96
C PRO A 132 5.04 -5.32 21.71
N GLU A 133 6.24 -5.43 22.30
CA GLU A 133 7.32 -4.45 22.13
C GLU A 133 7.74 -4.29 20.67
N GLN A 134 7.78 -5.39 19.91
CA GLN A 134 8.12 -5.37 18.48
C GLN A 134 6.97 -4.81 17.65
N ALA A 135 5.73 -5.15 18.00
CA ALA A 135 4.54 -4.66 17.32
C ALA A 135 4.40 -3.13 17.43
N MET A 136 4.78 -2.55 18.57
CA MET A 136 4.75 -1.09 18.79
C MET A 136 5.65 -0.29 17.85
N LEU A 137 6.67 -0.92 17.24
CA LEU A 137 7.57 -0.26 16.31
C LEU A 137 7.09 -0.31 14.85
N LEU A 138 6.04 -1.08 14.54
CA LEU A 138 5.51 -1.20 13.18
C LEU A 138 5.01 0.11 12.55
N PRO A 139 4.40 1.06 13.29
CA PRO A 139 4.05 2.38 12.78
C PRO A 139 5.27 3.21 12.29
N ILE A 140 6.48 2.90 12.76
CA ILE A 140 7.74 3.53 12.32
C ILE A 140 8.40 2.69 11.22
N ALA A 141 8.55 1.39 11.47
CA ALA A 141 9.25 0.46 10.58
C ALA A 141 8.57 0.33 9.21
N THR A 142 7.25 0.23 9.18
CA THR A 142 6.53 -0.01 7.91
C THR A 142 6.66 1.18 6.94
N PRO A 143 6.44 2.44 7.36
CA PRO A 143 6.70 3.58 6.48
C PRO A 143 8.16 3.66 6.00
N VAL A 144 9.14 3.39 6.87
CA VAL A 144 10.57 3.37 6.50
C VAL A 144 10.84 2.33 5.41
N ILE A 145 10.32 1.11 5.57
CA ILE A 145 10.47 0.02 4.60
C ILE A 145 9.94 0.43 3.21
N ILE A 146 8.76 1.06 3.17
CA ILE A 146 8.13 1.46 1.91
C ILE A 146 8.88 2.64 1.29
N ALA A 147 9.19 3.68 2.07
CA ALA A 147 9.93 4.85 1.59
C ALA A 147 11.33 4.45 1.06
N ARG A 148 12.10 3.66 1.82
CA ARG A 148 13.41 3.13 1.39
C ARG A 148 13.27 2.29 0.11
N THR A 149 12.26 1.43 0.01
CA THR A 149 12.03 0.63 -1.20
C THR A 149 11.83 1.52 -2.43
N LEU A 150 10.93 2.51 -2.34
CA LEU A 150 10.64 3.40 -3.46
C LEU A 150 11.85 4.27 -3.84
N ASN A 151 12.57 4.80 -2.84
CA ASN A 151 13.76 5.63 -3.06
C ASN A 151 14.93 4.84 -3.63
N ASN A 152 15.19 3.62 -3.15
CA ASN A 152 16.29 2.81 -3.66
C ASN A 152 16.05 2.35 -5.10
N LEU A 153 14.83 1.94 -5.42
CA LEU A 153 14.50 1.41 -6.75
C LEU A 153 14.33 2.52 -7.80
N TYR A 154 13.80 3.69 -7.43
CA TYR A 154 13.34 4.68 -8.42
C TYR A 154 13.81 6.12 -8.17
N LYS A 155 14.48 6.40 -7.05
CA LYS A 155 15.04 7.74 -6.75
C LYS A 155 13.98 8.87 -6.79
N ILE A 156 12.78 8.61 -6.27
CA ILE A 156 11.62 9.52 -6.38
C ILE A 156 11.36 10.41 -5.14
N ASN A 157 12.29 10.48 -4.19
CA ASN A 157 12.14 11.25 -2.94
C ASN A 157 10.79 11.00 -2.21
N ALA A 158 10.43 9.72 -2.06
CA ALA A 158 9.31 9.30 -1.23
C ALA A 158 9.57 9.66 0.23
N LYS A 159 8.65 10.40 0.83
CA LYS A 159 8.67 10.85 2.23
C LYS A 159 7.51 10.25 3.01
N ILE A 160 7.69 10.15 4.32
CA ILE A 160 6.68 9.69 5.27
C ILE A 160 5.86 10.90 5.68
N LYS A 161 4.54 10.82 5.50
CA LYS A 161 3.59 11.75 6.10
C LYS A 161 2.93 11.06 7.28
N TRP A 162 3.16 11.60 8.46
CA TRP A 162 2.59 11.06 9.69
C TRP A 162 1.05 11.07 9.61
N PRO A 163 0.34 10.03 10.11
CA PRO A 163 0.89 8.88 10.84
C PRO A 163 1.25 7.66 10.00
N ASN A 164 0.80 7.55 8.75
CA ASN A 164 0.78 6.25 8.06
C ASN A 164 0.80 6.33 6.52
N ASP A 165 1.10 7.50 5.95
CA ASP A 165 1.06 7.72 4.52
C ASP A 165 2.46 7.91 3.95
N ILE A 166 2.68 7.46 2.72
CA ILE A 166 3.89 7.81 1.95
C ILE A 166 3.48 8.78 0.85
N VAL A 167 4.24 9.85 0.72
CA VAL A 167 4.00 10.93 -0.24
C VAL A 167 5.21 11.15 -1.15
N VAL A 168 4.95 11.56 -2.39
CA VAL A 168 5.94 12.07 -3.33
C VAL A 168 5.40 13.40 -3.85
N ASN A 169 6.19 14.48 -3.77
CA ASN A 169 5.76 15.83 -4.15
C ASN A 169 4.42 16.23 -3.49
N GLY A 170 4.27 15.93 -2.20
CA GLY A 170 3.04 16.20 -1.44
C GLY A 170 1.83 15.32 -1.77
N LYS A 171 1.93 14.44 -2.78
CA LYS A 171 0.84 13.54 -3.19
C LYS A 171 1.04 12.14 -2.66
N LYS A 172 -0.04 11.54 -2.16
CA LYS A 172 -0.04 10.19 -1.59
C LYS A 172 0.23 9.11 -2.63
N ILE A 173 1.27 8.32 -2.41
CA ILE A 173 1.62 7.15 -3.24
C ILE A 173 1.35 5.83 -2.50
N ALA A 174 1.42 5.80 -1.17
CA ALA A 174 1.07 4.61 -0.40
C ALA A 174 0.36 4.97 0.91
N GLY A 175 -0.37 3.99 1.46
CA GLY A 175 -0.98 4.08 2.78
C GLY A 175 -0.88 2.75 3.51
N ILE A 176 -0.77 2.84 4.83
CA ILE A 176 -0.54 1.72 5.73
C ILE A 176 -1.69 1.62 6.73
N LEU A 177 -2.21 0.42 6.95
CA LEU A 177 -3.21 0.13 7.97
C LEU A 177 -2.67 -1.01 8.85
N ILE A 178 -2.42 -0.73 10.12
CA ILE A 178 -2.00 -1.74 11.09
C ILE A 178 -3.19 -2.04 11.99
N GLU A 179 -3.54 -3.32 12.08
CA GLU A 179 -4.53 -3.84 13.01
C GLU A 179 -3.90 -5.00 13.79
N ALA A 180 -4.31 -5.19 15.04
CA ALA A 180 -3.74 -6.19 15.92
C ALA A 180 -4.85 -6.93 16.68
N GLU A 181 -4.65 -8.22 16.90
CA GLU A 181 -5.43 -9.05 17.83
C GLU A 181 -4.49 -9.47 18.96
N ALA A 182 -4.87 -9.13 20.20
CA ALA A 182 -4.06 -9.40 21.37
C ALA A 182 -4.29 -10.83 21.89
N PHE A 183 -3.19 -11.56 22.13
CA PHE A 183 -3.16 -12.86 22.79
C PHE A 183 -2.25 -12.75 24.03
N PRO A 184 -2.31 -13.72 24.98
CA PRO A 184 -1.61 -13.61 26.26
C PRO A 184 -0.10 -13.33 26.18
N SER A 185 0.59 -13.84 25.16
CA SER A 185 2.05 -13.71 25.00
C SER A 185 2.50 -13.00 23.72
N ASN A 186 1.59 -12.71 22.80
CA ASN A 186 1.91 -12.16 21.48
C ASN A 186 0.71 -11.42 20.89
N PHE A 187 0.97 -10.58 19.90
CA PHE A 187 -0.06 -10.01 19.05
C PHE A 187 -0.02 -10.68 17.68
N ILE A 188 -1.18 -11.01 17.13
CA ILE A 188 -1.31 -11.27 15.69
C ILE A 188 -1.53 -9.92 15.04
N ILE A 189 -0.57 -9.50 14.22
CA ILE A 189 -0.58 -8.21 13.54
C ILE A 189 -0.90 -8.41 12.07
N TYR A 190 -1.77 -7.55 11.56
CA TYR A 190 -2.13 -7.45 10.16
C TYR A 190 -1.67 -6.08 9.66
N VAL A 191 -0.66 -6.06 8.79
CA VAL A 191 -0.12 -4.84 8.17
C VAL A 191 -0.64 -4.75 6.72
N GLY A 192 -1.73 -4.02 6.54
CA GLY A 192 -2.30 -3.70 5.24
C GLY A 192 -1.52 -2.58 4.55
N ILE A 193 -1.10 -2.82 3.32
CA ILE A 193 -0.27 -1.92 2.54
C ILE A 193 -0.92 -1.74 1.17
N GLY A 194 -1.29 -0.49 0.87
CA GLY A 194 -1.72 -0.08 -0.45
C GLY A 194 -0.68 0.81 -1.10
N ILE A 195 -0.13 0.41 -2.25
CA ILE A 195 0.82 1.21 -3.03
C ILE A 195 0.25 1.45 -4.42
N ASN A 196 0.14 2.73 -4.79
CA ASN A 196 -0.24 3.14 -6.13
C ASN A 196 0.93 2.90 -7.09
N VAL A 197 0.97 1.75 -7.78
CA VAL A 197 2.05 1.42 -8.72
C VAL A 197 1.67 1.79 -10.14
N ASN A 198 0.87 0.95 -10.82
CA ASN A 198 0.44 1.16 -12.19
C ASN A 198 -1.05 1.48 -12.33
N ASN A 199 -1.79 1.53 -11.22
CA ASN A 199 -3.20 1.93 -11.23
C ASN A 199 -3.39 3.38 -11.65
N ASP A 200 -4.57 3.64 -12.20
CA ASP A 200 -5.01 4.99 -12.49
C ASP A 200 -5.61 5.59 -11.22
N VAL A 201 -4.94 6.63 -10.72
CA VAL A 201 -5.33 7.35 -9.51
C VAL A 201 -6.17 8.56 -9.91
N THR A 202 -7.38 8.65 -9.36
CA THR A 202 -8.35 9.72 -9.68
C THR A 202 -8.38 10.85 -8.66
N LEU A 203 -7.83 10.62 -7.46
CA LEU A 203 -7.72 11.63 -6.41
C LEU A 203 -6.58 12.62 -6.72
N LYS A 204 -6.84 13.92 -6.58
CA LYS A 204 -5.86 14.97 -6.92
C LYS A 204 -4.64 14.95 -6.00
N GLU A 205 -4.88 14.60 -4.74
CA GLU A 205 -3.94 14.49 -3.64
C GLU A 205 -3.15 13.17 -3.65
N ALA A 206 -3.30 12.34 -4.68
CA ALA A 206 -2.60 11.07 -4.81
C ALA A 206 -1.89 10.94 -6.16
N ILE A 207 -0.88 10.07 -6.22
CA ILE A 207 -0.06 9.80 -7.40
C ILE A 207 0.30 8.32 -7.45
N SER A 208 0.46 7.79 -8.66
CA SER A 208 1.00 6.43 -8.87
C SER A 208 2.43 6.47 -9.38
N LEU A 209 3.21 5.42 -9.08
CA LEU A 209 4.57 5.26 -9.57
C LEU A 209 4.63 5.38 -11.11
N LYS A 210 3.62 4.86 -11.81
CA LYS A 210 3.47 4.95 -13.27
C LYS A 210 3.45 6.38 -13.78
N LYS A 211 2.87 7.32 -13.03
CA LYS A 211 2.87 8.74 -13.40
C LYS A 211 4.24 9.40 -13.23
N ILE A 212 5.13 8.83 -12.42
CA ILE A 212 6.45 9.38 -12.12
C ILE A 212 7.52 8.78 -13.04
N VAL A 213 7.53 7.44 -13.20
CA VAL A 213 8.61 6.71 -13.90
C VAL A 213 8.13 5.81 -15.04
N GLY A 214 6.85 5.90 -15.42
CA GLY A 214 6.23 5.03 -16.42
C GLY A 214 5.82 3.65 -15.89
N LEU A 215 5.21 2.83 -16.73
CA LEU A 215 4.77 1.47 -16.38
C LEU A 215 5.97 0.63 -15.91
N LYS A 216 5.86 -0.01 -14.73
CA LYS A 216 6.92 -0.87 -14.17
C LYS A 216 6.37 -2.23 -13.74
N PRO A 217 7.15 -3.31 -13.85
CA PRO A 217 6.78 -4.59 -13.24
C PRO A 217 6.65 -4.44 -11.71
N ARG A 218 5.49 -4.80 -11.17
CA ARG A 218 5.15 -4.55 -9.76
C ARG A 218 5.91 -5.44 -8.78
N ASN A 219 6.36 -6.64 -9.19
CA ASN A 219 7.04 -7.54 -8.26
C ASN A 219 8.38 -7.01 -7.78
N ARG A 220 9.01 -6.06 -8.48
CA ARG A 220 10.22 -5.40 -7.97
C ARG A 220 9.94 -4.65 -6.67
N VAL A 221 8.85 -3.87 -6.63
CA VAL A 221 8.40 -3.19 -5.40
C VAL A 221 7.96 -4.22 -4.37
N PHE A 222 7.10 -5.15 -4.77
CA PHE A 222 6.52 -6.13 -3.86
C PHE A 222 7.59 -7.02 -3.20
N ALA A 223 8.50 -7.61 -3.97
CA ALA A 223 9.59 -8.45 -3.47
C ALA A 223 10.55 -7.66 -2.57
N SER A 224 10.85 -6.39 -2.89
CA SER A 224 11.67 -5.54 -2.02
C SER A 224 10.99 -5.33 -0.66
N VAL A 225 9.71 -4.95 -0.63
CA VAL A 225 8.97 -4.76 0.63
C VAL A 225 8.91 -6.06 1.44
N ILE A 226 8.57 -7.19 0.82
CA ILE A 226 8.52 -8.49 1.52
C ILE A 226 9.91 -8.94 2.01
N GLY A 227 10.97 -8.64 1.24
CA GLY A 227 12.35 -8.90 1.63
C GLY A 227 12.78 -8.08 2.85
N TRP A 228 12.22 -6.88 3.05
CA TRP A 228 12.40 -6.11 4.28
C TRP A 228 11.59 -6.69 5.45
N PHE A 229 10.33 -7.08 5.24
CA PHE A 229 9.53 -7.74 6.29
C PHE A 229 10.17 -9.05 6.79
N SER A 230 10.80 -9.81 5.90
CA SER A 230 11.55 -11.02 6.27
C SER A 230 12.77 -10.72 7.16
N ARG A 231 13.23 -9.46 7.18
CA ARG A 231 14.32 -8.96 8.03
C ARG A 231 13.83 -8.03 9.13
N LEU A 232 12.51 -7.94 9.36
CA LEU A 232 11.90 -6.97 10.26
C LEU A 232 12.54 -6.99 11.65
N LYS A 233 12.76 -8.18 12.21
CA LYS A 233 13.40 -8.34 13.53
C LYS A 233 14.73 -7.58 13.63
N LYS A 234 15.59 -7.70 12.62
CA LYS A 234 16.87 -6.99 12.59
C LYS A 234 16.69 -5.47 12.48
N ILE A 235 15.68 -5.02 11.73
CA ILE A 235 15.40 -3.58 11.55
C ILE A 235 14.93 -2.96 12.87
N ILE A 236 14.09 -3.67 13.63
CA ILE A 236 13.51 -3.14 14.88
C ILE A 236 14.42 -3.34 16.10
N GLU A 237 15.40 -4.23 16.03
CA GLU A 237 16.45 -4.36 17.06
C GLU A 237 17.36 -3.12 17.09
N ASP A 238 17.66 -2.54 15.91
CA ASP A 238 18.41 -1.28 15.79
C ASP A 238 17.45 -0.07 15.83
N LYS A 239 16.87 0.16 17.02
CA LYS A 239 15.84 1.19 17.24
C LYS A 239 16.35 2.60 16.91
N GLU A 240 17.62 2.89 17.18
CA GLU A 240 18.22 4.20 16.95
C GLU A 240 18.34 4.51 15.46
N GLU A 241 18.92 3.60 14.67
CA GLU A 241 19.02 3.78 13.21
C GLU A 241 17.64 3.79 12.54
N LEU A 242 16.69 2.99 13.05
CA LEU A 242 15.31 3.00 12.58
C LEU A 242 14.65 4.36 12.80
N LEU A 243 14.72 4.91 14.03
CA LEU A 243 14.14 6.21 14.36
C LEU A 243 14.82 7.33 13.58
N LYS A 244 16.15 7.33 13.51
CA LYS A 244 16.92 8.29 12.70
C LYS A 244 16.45 8.31 11.25
N THR A 245 16.37 7.12 10.63
CA THR A 245 15.87 6.98 9.25
C THR A 245 14.44 7.48 9.11
N TYR A 246 13.58 7.18 10.08
CA TYR A 246 12.20 7.65 10.08
C TYR A 246 12.15 9.18 10.07
N LEU A 247 12.88 9.83 10.98
CA LEU A 247 12.94 11.29 11.10
C LEU A 247 13.52 11.96 9.84
N GLU A 248 14.60 11.43 9.25
CA GLU A 248 15.20 11.94 8.00
C GLU A 248 14.22 11.90 6.81
N ASN A 249 13.26 10.98 6.85
CA ASN A 249 12.23 10.81 5.82
C ASN A 249 10.87 11.39 6.21
N LEU A 250 10.73 11.98 7.38
CA LEU A 250 9.46 12.50 7.88
C LEU A 250 9.19 13.90 7.33
N ASP A 251 8.22 14.00 6.43
CA ASP A 251 7.79 15.27 5.82
C ASP A 251 7.06 16.19 6.79
N THR A 252 6.54 15.64 7.89
CA THR A 252 5.61 16.35 8.78
C THR A 252 6.30 17.32 9.74
N LEU A 253 7.56 17.09 10.11
CA LEU A 253 8.27 17.92 11.09
C LEU A 253 8.50 19.35 10.59
N GLY A 254 8.48 20.30 11.52
CA GLY A 254 8.59 21.73 11.26
C GLY A 254 7.35 22.38 10.64
N ARG A 255 6.32 21.61 10.29
CA ARG A 255 5.10 22.15 9.66
C ARG A 255 4.06 22.54 10.70
N LYS A 256 3.25 23.56 10.36
CA LYS A 256 1.98 23.83 11.06
C LYS A 256 0.96 22.77 10.67
N VAL A 257 0.34 22.15 11.67
CA VAL A 257 -0.56 21.01 11.49
C VAL A 257 -1.83 21.18 12.32
N ILE A 258 -2.90 20.55 11.85
CA ILE A 258 -4.12 20.32 12.61
C ILE A 258 -4.26 18.81 12.81
N VAL A 259 -4.27 18.40 14.08
CA VAL A 259 -4.45 17.02 14.53
C VAL A 259 -5.90 16.82 14.93
N GLU A 260 -6.59 15.92 14.25
CA GLU A 260 -7.99 15.57 14.50
C GLU A 260 -8.05 14.34 15.42
N THR A 261 -8.67 14.50 16.58
CA THR A 261 -8.87 13.43 17.58
C THR A 261 -10.35 13.29 17.92
N VAL A 262 -10.71 12.22 18.63
CA VAL A 262 -12.07 12.06 19.16
C VAL A 262 -12.48 13.16 20.15
N ALA A 263 -11.50 13.82 20.79
CA ALA A 263 -11.73 14.91 21.74
C ALA A 263 -11.78 16.29 21.05
N GLY A 264 -11.60 16.36 19.73
CA GLY A 264 -11.57 17.59 18.95
C GLY A 264 -10.25 17.81 18.22
N GLU A 265 -10.14 18.98 17.59
CA GLU A 265 -8.97 19.37 16.82
C GLU A 265 -7.94 20.11 17.67
N VAL A 266 -6.66 19.85 17.41
CA VAL A 266 -5.53 20.54 18.02
C VAL A 266 -4.64 21.09 16.92
N GLU A 267 -4.39 22.41 16.97
CA GLU A 267 -3.45 23.09 16.09
C GLU A 267 -2.12 23.32 16.78
N GLY A 268 -1.02 23.16 16.03
CA GLY A 268 0.32 23.52 16.48
C GLY A 268 1.39 23.24 15.45
N ILE A 269 2.64 23.27 15.88
CA ILE A 269 3.81 22.91 15.06
C ILE A 269 4.24 21.50 15.45
N ALA A 270 4.43 20.63 14.46
CA ALA A 270 5.03 19.32 14.67
C ALA A 270 6.54 19.49 14.92
N GLU A 271 6.97 19.37 16.17
CA GLU A 271 8.36 19.63 16.57
C GLU A 271 9.20 18.36 16.63
N ASP A 272 8.61 17.24 17.04
CA ASP A 272 9.37 16.00 17.23
C ASP A 272 8.48 14.75 17.12
N VAL A 273 9.08 13.57 17.21
CA VAL A 273 8.41 12.28 17.35
C VAL A 273 9.10 11.47 18.45
N THR A 274 8.30 10.88 19.34
CA THR A 274 8.84 10.01 20.41
C THR A 274 9.44 8.72 19.83
N GLU A 275 10.20 7.99 20.64
CA GLU A 275 10.77 6.68 20.28
C GLU A 275 9.74 5.64 19.77
N ASN A 276 8.47 5.80 20.17
CA ASN A 276 7.36 4.92 19.77
C ASN A 276 6.52 5.49 18.61
N GLY A 277 6.96 6.58 17.98
CA GLY A 277 6.31 7.12 16.77
C GLY A 277 5.17 8.10 17.05
N SER A 278 4.97 8.50 18.31
CA SER A 278 3.97 9.51 18.68
C SER A 278 4.46 10.90 18.32
N ILE A 279 3.62 11.69 17.64
CA ILE A 279 4.01 13.03 17.20
C ILE A 279 3.88 14.04 18.35
N VAL A 280 4.91 14.87 18.51
CA VAL A 280 4.99 15.94 19.51
C VAL A 280 4.60 17.25 18.83
N ILE A 281 3.51 17.86 19.31
CA ILE A 281 2.95 19.09 18.78
C ILE A 281 3.10 20.20 19.82
N LYS A 282 3.78 21.28 19.44
CA LYS A 282 3.79 22.52 20.22
C LYS A 282 2.60 23.38 19.84
N THR A 283 1.74 23.59 20.82
CA THR A 283 0.57 24.48 20.73
C THR A 283 0.85 25.79 21.46
N SER A 284 -0.07 26.74 21.38
CA SER A 284 -0.02 27.97 22.19
C SER A 284 -0.12 27.72 23.69
N SER A 285 -0.67 26.56 24.10
CA SER A 285 -0.89 26.18 25.50
C SER A 285 0.16 25.19 26.04
N GLY A 286 1.23 24.92 25.28
CA GLY A 286 2.28 23.97 25.66
C GLY A 286 2.44 22.81 24.67
N VAL A 287 3.05 21.72 25.14
CA VAL A 287 3.36 20.55 24.31
C VAL A 287 2.29 19.48 24.49
N LYS A 288 1.83 18.88 23.39
CA LYS A 288 0.91 17.73 23.37
C LYS A 288 1.50 16.59 22.54
N ILE A 289 1.30 15.36 22.99
CA ILE A 289 1.79 14.14 22.32
C ILE A 289 0.59 13.36 21.81
N PHE A 290 0.67 12.89 20.56
CA PHE A 290 -0.40 12.15 19.93
C PHE A 290 0.07 10.80 19.40
N ASP A 291 -0.64 9.75 19.78
CA ASP A 291 -0.36 8.38 19.39
C ASP A 291 -0.78 8.13 17.93
N PRO A 292 0.09 7.47 17.12
CA PRO A 292 -0.16 7.29 15.70
C PRO A 292 -1.31 6.35 15.43
N MET A 293 -1.79 5.52 16.36
CA MET A 293 -2.92 4.61 16.19
C MET A 293 -4.26 5.27 16.52
N THR A 294 -4.28 6.20 17.48
CA THR A 294 -5.52 6.85 17.95
C THR A 294 -5.92 8.09 17.15
N VAL A 295 -4.96 8.83 16.57
CA VAL A 295 -5.29 10.04 15.79
C VAL A 295 -6.12 9.70 14.55
N LEU A 296 -7.21 10.47 14.36
CA LEU A 296 -8.14 10.28 13.24
C LEU A 296 -7.57 10.77 11.92
N ARG A 297 -6.88 11.92 11.98
CA ARG A 297 -6.25 12.58 10.83
C ARG A 297 -5.22 13.61 11.28
N LEU A 298 -4.20 13.80 10.46
CA LEU A 298 -3.34 14.99 10.50
C LEU A 298 -3.39 15.68 9.14
N ARG A 299 -3.59 17.00 9.13
CA ARG A 299 -3.52 17.83 7.92
C ARG A 299 -2.58 19.01 8.11
N TYR A 300 -1.92 19.41 7.04
CA TYR A 300 -1.09 20.62 7.04
C TYR A 300 -2.02 21.82 7.00
N LYS A 301 -1.75 22.82 7.83
CA LYS A 301 -2.40 24.11 7.72
C LYS A 301 -1.66 24.86 6.62
N GLU A 302 -2.37 25.28 5.57
CA GLU A 302 -1.78 26.15 4.55
C GLU A 302 -1.22 27.39 5.26
N GLN A 303 0.01 27.76 4.93
CA GLN A 303 0.49 29.09 5.30
C GLN A 303 -0.37 30.05 4.46
N GLU A 304 -1.02 31.02 5.10
CA GLU A 304 -1.49 32.20 4.38
C GLU A 304 -0.25 32.74 3.65
N GLU A 305 -0.24 32.62 2.32
CA GLU A 305 0.70 33.35 1.50
C GLU A 305 0.53 34.81 1.89
N THR A 306 1.52 35.33 2.61
CA THR A 306 1.64 36.75 2.85
C THR A 306 1.91 37.32 1.46
N MET A 307 0.85 37.80 0.79
CA MET A 307 0.96 38.69 -0.35
C MET A 307 1.74 39.91 0.14
N GLY A 308 3.05 39.87 -0.07
CA GLY A 308 3.98 40.98 0.05
C GLY A 308 4.47 41.37 -1.33
#